data_AF-A0A7J7STW9-F1
#
_entry.id   AF-A0A7J7STW9-F1
#
_cell.length_a   1.000
_cell.length_b   1.000
_cell.length_c   1.000
_cell.angle_alpha   90.00
_cell.angle_beta   90.00
_cell.angle_gamma   90.00
#
_symmetry.space_group_name_H-M   'P 1'
#
loop_
_entity.id
_entity.type
_entity.pdbx_description
1 polymer ?
#
loop_
_entity_poly.entity_id
_entity_poly.type
_entity_poly.pdbx_seq_one_letter_code
_entity_poly.pdbx_strand_id
1 'polypeptide(L)'
;MTTLEDGQLGPDPGALSPEQLEKLRDYKIQTRIANEKYLRSHEEVELLLRGFYREMFLKRPENIREFAAGHLEVRVCCHQCGFPSCLGLCLLRKGF
;
A
#
# COMPACT_ATOMS: atom_id res chain seq x y z
N MET A 1 -50.75 -4.01 -3.95
CA MET A 1 -50.14 -2.66 -4.08
C MET A 1 -49.75 -2.22 -2.68
N THR A 2 -48.50 -2.48 -2.27
CA THR A 2 -47.99 -2.11 -0.95
C THR A 2 -47.05 -0.93 -1.12
N THR A 3 -47.50 0.24 -0.67
CA THR A 3 -46.66 1.42 -0.45
C THR A 3 -45.66 1.08 0.65
N LEU A 4 -44.39 0.98 0.30
CA LEU A 4 -43.31 0.95 1.28
C LEU A 4 -43.08 2.41 1.69
N GLU A 5 -43.48 2.72 2.92
CA GLU A 5 -43.10 3.92 3.63
C GLU A 5 -41.57 4.01 3.64
N ASP A 6 -41.03 4.88 2.79
CA ASP A 6 -39.61 5.24 2.79
C ASP A 6 -39.34 5.89 4.16
N GLY A 7 -38.74 5.12 5.06
CA GLY A 7 -38.30 5.60 6.36
C GLY A 7 -37.32 6.74 6.13
N GLN A 8 -37.78 7.97 6.36
CA GLN A 8 -37.00 9.18 6.17
C GLN A 8 -35.83 9.21 7.17
N LEU A 9 -34.71 8.59 6.78
CA LEU A 9 -33.41 8.82 7.37
C LEU A 9 -33.09 10.29 7.10
N GLY A 10 -33.13 11.11 8.16
CA GLY A 10 -32.73 12.50 8.09
C GLY A 10 -31.33 12.67 7.49
N PRO A 11 -30.92 13.90 7.13
CA PRO A 11 -29.63 14.16 6.50
C PRO A 11 -28.50 13.46 7.26
N ASP A 12 -27.76 12.58 6.60
CA ASP A 12 -26.64 11.84 7.21
C ASP A 12 -25.67 12.86 7.84
N PRO A 13 -25.50 12.87 9.17
CA PRO A 13 -24.67 13.86 9.84
C PRO A 13 -23.18 13.74 9.46
N GLY A 14 -22.77 12.65 8.81
CA GLY A 14 -21.44 12.47 8.23
C GLY A 14 -21.33 12.90 6.75
N ALA A 15 -22.44 13.28 6.10
CA ALA A 15 -22.43 13.66 4.70
C ALA A 15 -21.76 15.02 4.52
N LEU A 16 -20.74 15.04 3.67
CA LEU A 16 -20.04 16.26 3.27
C LEU A 16 -20.98 17.17 2.48
N SER A 17 -20.87 18.47 2.74
CA SER A 17 -21.55 19.47 1.91
C SER A 17 -21.03 19.42 0.47
N PRO A 18 -21.81 19.91 -0.51
CA PRO A 18 -21.37 19.96 -1.91
C PRO A 18 -20.02 20.65 -2.11
N GLU A 19 -19.77 21.75 -1.37
CA GLU A 19 -18.51 22.49 -1.39
C GLU A 19 -17.35 21.69 -0.78
N GLN A 20 -17.61 20.95 0.31
CA GLN A 20 -16.61 20.07 0.92
C GLN A 20 -16.26 18.90 0.00
N LEU A 21 -17.24 18.34 -0.71
CA LEU A 21 -17.02 17.30 -1.71
C LEU A 21 -16.16 17.80 -2.86
N GLU A 22 -16.42 19.02 -3.34
CA GLU A 22 -15.63 19.64 -4.41
C GLU A 22 -14.18 19.85 -3.97
N LYS A 23 -13.96 20.46 -2.80
CA LYS A 23 -12.61 20.62 -2.22
C LYS A 23 -11.91 19.27 -2.02
N LEU A 24 -12.63 18.25 -1.57
CA LEU A 24 -12.08 16.90 -1.40
C LEU A 24 -11.69 16.26 -2.74
N ARG A 25 -12.46 16.49 -3.81
CA ARG A 25 -12.11 16.01 -5.15
C ARG A 25 -10.81 16.66 -5.62
N ASP A 26 -10.69 17.98 -5.52
CA ASP A 26 -9.48 18.69 -5.92
C ASP A 26 -8.27 18.24 -5.10
N TYR A 27 -8.44 18.12 -3.78
CA TYR A 27 -7.39 17.62 -2.90
C TYR A 27 -6.93 16.20 -3.27
N LYS A 28 -7.87 15.29 -3.57
CA LYS A 28 -7.54 13.92 -4.01
C LYS A 28 -6.78 13.91 -5.33
N ILE A 29 -7.17 14.77 -6.28
CA ILE A 29 -6.48 14.90 -7.56
C ILE A 29 -5.05 15.39 -7.33
N GLN A 30 -4.86 16.47 -6.58
CA GLN A 30 -3.53 17.01 -6.28
C GLN A 30 -2.65 16.00 -5.52
N THR A 31 -3.23 15.27 -4.56
CA THR A 31 -2.51 14.22 -3.83
C THR A 31 -2.07 13.09 -4.76
N ARG A 32 -2.93 12.66 -5.70
CA ARG A 32 -2.54 11.64 -6.70
C ARG A 32 -1.40 12.11 -7.58
N ILE A 33 -1.46 13.35 -8.06
CA ILE A 33 -0.38 13.95 -8.87
C ILE A 33 0.92 14.01 -8.07
N ALA A 34 0.86 14.45 -6.82
CA ALA A 34 2.03 14.53 -5.94
C ALA A 34 2.64 13.15 -5.68
N ASN A 35 1.80 12.14 -5.42
CA ASN A 35 2.26 10.76 -5.22
C ASN A 35 2.92 10.20 -6.48
N GLU A 36 2.34 10.41 -7.67
CA GLU A 36 2.97 9.97 -8.92
C GLU A 36 4.30 10.68 -9.16
N LYS A 37 4.37 11.99 -8.90
CA LYS A 37 5.62 12.75 -9.01
C LYS A 37 6.67 12.21 -8.04
N TYR A 38 6.28 11.89 -6.81
CA TYR A 38 7.16 11.25 -5.83
C TYR A 38 7.69 9.92 -6.39
N LEU A 39 6.80 9.01 -6.79
CA LEU A 39 7.18 7.69 -7.32
C LEU A 39 8.10 7.79 -8.56
N ARG A 40 7.92 8.79 -9.42
CA ARG A 40 8.77 9.00 -10.61
C ARG A 40 10.13 9.62 -10.30
N SER A 41 10.25 10.37 -9.20
CA SER A 41 11.50 11.07 -8.82
C SER A 41 12.37 10.28 -7.86
N HIS A 42 11.86 9.18 -7.30
CA HIS A 42 12.51 8.39 -6.26
C HIS A 42 12.84 6.99 -6.80
N GLU A 43 14.05 6.87 -7.37
CA GLU A 43 14.56 5.62 -7.97
C GLU A 43 14.64 4.46 -6.98
N GLU A 44 14.77 4.73 -5.67
CA GLU A 44 14.83 3.70 -4.65
C GLU A 44 13.55 2.85 -4.60
N VAL A 45 12.39 3.44 -4.88
CA VAL A 45 11.12 2.73 -4.95
C VAL A 45 11.07 1.83 -6.17
N GLU A 46 11.58 2.30 -7.30
CA GLU A 46 11.69 1.51 -8.52
C GLU A 46 12.63 0.31 -8.34
N LEU A 47 13.80 0.53 -7.73
CA LEU A 47 14.78 -0.53 -7.44
C LEU A 47 14.21 -1.58 -6.47
N LEU A 48 13.46 -1.15 -5.45
CA LEU A 48 12.78 -2.04 -4.54
C LEU A 48 11.80 -2.96 -5.29
N LEU A 49 10.95 -2.38 -6.14
CA LEU A 49 9.97 -3.13 -6.94
C LEU A 49 10.64 -4.06 -7.95
N ARG A 50 11.68 -3.59 -8.66
CA ARG A 50 12.48 -4.41 -9.58
C ARG A 50 13.07 -5.63 -8.88
N GLY A 51 13.62 -5.44 -7.68
CA GLY A 51 14.18 -6.52 -6.86
C GLY A 51 13.11 -7.53 -6.43
N PHE A 52 11.93 -7.06 -6.03
CA PHE A 52 10.79 -7.91 -5.71
C PHE A 52 10.33 -8.73 -6.93
N TYR A 53 10.09 -8.09 -8.07
CA TYR A 53 9.65 -8.78 -9.28
C TYR A 53 10.64 -9.84 -9.75
N ARG A 54 11.95 -9.53 -9.71
CA ARG A 54 12.99 -10.49 -10.06
C ARG A 54 12.88 -11.77 -9.23
N GLU A 55 12.73 -11.64 -7.91
CA GLU A 55 12.58 -12.81 -7.04
C GLU A 55 11.25 -13.53 -7.23
N MET A 56 10.15 -12.78 -7.42
CA MET A 56 8.83 -13.36 -7.66
C MET A 56 8.82 -14.21 -8.94
N PHE A 57 9.41 -13.72 -10.03
CA PHE A 57 9.47 -14.46 -11.30
C PHE A 57 10.41 -15.68 -11.24
N LEU A 58 11.47 -15.61 -10.44
CA LEU A 58 12.37 -16.74 -10.21
C LEU A 58 11.74 -17.83 -9.34
N LYS A 59 11.09 -17.45 -8.23
CA LYS A 59 10.53 -18.40 -7.26
C LYS A 59 9.13 -18.89 -7.62
N ARG A 60 8.38 -18.13 -8.44
CA ARG A 60 7.01 -18.42 -8.87
C ARG A 60 6.11 -18.90 -7.71
N PRO A 61 5.93 -18.06 -6.66
CA PRO A 61 5.16 -18.45 -5.49
C PRO A 61 3.69 -18.67 -5.86
N GLU A 62 3.06 -19.65 -5.22
CA GLU A 62 1.62 -19.93 -5.38
C GLU A 62 0.75 -18.81 -4.78
N ASN A 63 1.18 -18.23 -3.66
CA ASN A 63 0.55 -17.06 -3.04
C ASN A 63 1.46 -15.83 -3.09
N ILE A 64 1.18 -14.93 -4.03
CA ILE A 64 1.97 -13.70 -4.24
C ILE A 64 1.85 -12.74 -3.05
N ARG A 65 0.70 -12.70 -2.35
CA ARG A 65 0.47 -11.75 -1.25
C ARG A 65 1.30 -12.10 -0.03
N GLU A 66 1.31 -13.38 0.34
CA GLU A 66 2.14 -13.88 1.44
C GLU A 66 3.64 -13.74 1.12
N PHE A 67 4.01 -14.03 -0.13
CA PHE A 67 5.38 -13.82 -0.59
C PHE A 67 5.80 -12.35 -0.50
N ALA A 68 4.94 -11.41 -0.89
CA ALA A 68 5.20 -9.97 -0.79
C ALA A 68 5.33 -9.51 0.67
N ALA A 69 4.44 -9.96 1.56
CA ALA A 69 4.53 -9.65 2.99
C ALA A 69 5.88 -10.10 3.58
N GLY A 70 6.28 -11.35 3.35
CA GLY A 70 7.56 -11.86 3.82
C GLY A 70 8.78 -11.16 3.21
N HIS A 71 8.74 -10.88 1.90
CA HIS A 71 9.85 -10.24 1.18
C HIS A 71 10.07 -8.79 1.63
N LEU A 72 8.99 -8.02 1.76
CA LEU A 72 9.03 -6.63 2.18
C LEU A 72 9.29 -6.48 3.68
N GLU A 73 8.71 -7.33 4.54
CA GLU A 73 9.03 -7.36 5.98
C GLU A 73 10.53 -7.57 6.23
N VAL A 74 11.16 -8.53 5.55
CA VAL A 74 12.58 -8.86 5.75
C VAL A 74 13.51 -7.79 5.17
N ARG A 75 13.16 -7.20 4.01
CA ARG A 75 14.01 -6.16 3.38
C ARG A 75 13.93 -4.81 4.07
N VAL A 76 12.77 -4.43 4.61
CA VAL A 76 12.64 -3.20 5.42
C VAL A 76 13.50 -3.31 6.67
N CYS A 77 13.57 -4.48 7.31
CA CYS A 77 14.49 -4.71 8.44
C CYS A 77 15.98 -4.61 8.05
N CYS A 78 16.38 -5.08 6.86
CA CYS A 78 17.80 -5.02 6.45
C CYS A 78 18.26 -3.61 6.03
N HIS A 79 17.38 -2.76 5.49
CA HIS A 79 17.79 -1.42 5.05
C HIS A 79 18.13 -0.49 6.22
N GLN A 80 17.54 -0.71 7.41
CA GLN A 80 17.91 0.01 8.64
C GLN A 80 19.19 -0.50 9.31
N CYS A 81 19.72 -1.66 8.93
CA CYS A 81 20.88 -2.29 9.56
C CYS A 81 22.21 -2.10 8.81
N GLY A 82 22.19 -1.61 7.56
CA GLY A 82 23.40 -1.19 6.83
C GLY A 82 24.47 -2.26 6.55
N PHE A 83 24.27 -3.52 6.94
CA PHE A 83 25.25 -4.60 6.79
C PHE A 83 24.67 -5.82 6.06
N PRO A 84 25.37 -6.37 5.04
CA PRO A 84 24.92 -7.54 4.28
C PRO A 84 24.93 -8.87 5.09
N SER A 85 25.49 -8.87 6.30
CA SER A 85 25.61 -10.05 7.17
C SER A 85 24.35 -10.36 8.00
N CYS A 86 23.34 -9.49 8.02
CA CYS A 86 22.15 -9.68 8.86
C CYS A 86 21.12 -10.68 8.29
N LEU A 87 21.29 -11.16 7.05
CA LEU A 87 20.44 -12.20 6.46
C LEU A 87 20.35 -13.46 7.35
N GLY A 88 21.45 -13.82 8.03
CA GLY A 88 21.48 -14.97 8.94
C GLY A 88 20.71 -14.75 10.26
N LEU A 89 20.61 -13.52 10.76
CA LEU A 89 19.96 -13.21 12.05
C LEU A 89 18.45 -13.00 11.93
N CYS A 90 17.96 -12.47 10.80
CA CYS A 90 16.51 -12.35 10.58
C CYS A 90 15.83 -13.72 10.42
N LEU A 91 16.48 -14.66 9.74
CA LEU A 91 15.97 -16.04 9.61
C LEU A 91 16.05 -16.81 10.92
N LEU A 92 17.04 -16.54 11.79
CA LEU A 92 17.14 -17.20 13.10
C LEU A 92 16.03 -16.79 14.08
N ARG A 93 15.37 -15.65 13.85
CA ARG A 93 14.30 -15.12 14.74
C ARG A 93 12.89 -15.51 14.31
N LYS A 94 12.70 -15.94 13.05
CA LYS A 94 11.52 -16.68 12.60
C LYS A 94 11.92 -18.16 12.55
N GLY A 95 11.95 -18.79 13.73
CA GLY A 95 12.46 -20.14 13.94
C GLY A 95 11.92 -21.18 12.96
N PHE A 96 12.72 -22.23 12.77
CA PHE A 96 12.19 -23.59 12.76
C PHE A 96 11.14 -23.78 13.86
#